data_AF-A0A2V9CDA3-F1
#
_entry.id   AF-A0A2V9CDA3-F1
#
_cell.length_a   1.000
_cell.length_b   1.000
_cell.length_c   1.000
_cell.angle_alpha   90.00
_cell.angle_beta   90.00
_cell.angle_gamma   90.00
#
_symmetry.space_group_name_H-M   'P 1'
#
loop_
_entity.id
_entity.type
_entity.pdbx_description
1 polymer ?
#
loop_
_entity_poly.entity_id
_entity_poly.type
_entity_poly.pdbx_seq_one_letter_code
_entity_poly.pdbx_strand_id
1 'polypeptide(L)'
;MSAACFRKLVEGGVAYAHDLGFRPHRDYAVTSQIFGDLESTACPTRFEYGHEGKPFYVSGPHETFTQVQAIVAQLERRLGTGNFDYLVLAS
;
A
#
# COMPACT_ATOMS: atom_id res chain seq x y z
N MET A 1 -9.04 -17.63 1.55
CA MET A 1 -9.04 -16.38 2.35
C MET A 1 -10.49 -16.05 2.70
N SER A 2 -10.83 -15.82 3.97
CA SER A 2 -12.18 -15.44 4.38
C SER A 2 -12.45 -13.94 4.14
N ALA A 3 -13.71 -13.51 4.19
CA ALA A 3 -14.09 -12.10 4.04
C ALA A 3 -13.45 -11.20 5.12
N ALA A 4 -13.44 -11.65 6.38
CA ALA A 4 -12.75 -10.95 7.47
C ALA A 4 -11.23 -10.81 7.21
N CYS A 5 -10.59 -11.87 6.68
CA CYS A 5 -9.17 -11.80 6.32
C CYS A 5 -8.89 -10.90 5.12
N PHE A 6 -9.81 -10.83 4.16
CA PHE A 6 -9.71 -9.88 3.06
C PHE A 6 -9.81 -8.44 3.56
N ARG A 7 -10.78 -8.11 4.42
CA ARG A 7 -10.86 -6.79 5.07
C ARG A 7 -9.58 -6.44 5.82
N LYS A 8 -9.10 -7.35 6.68
CA LYS A 8 -7.86 -7.16 7.46
C LYS A 8 -6.65 -6.92 6.55
N LEU A 9 -6.53 -7.68 5.47
CA LEU A 9 -5.45 -7.52 4.50
C LEU A 9 -5.47 -6.12 3.87
N VAL A 10 -6.64 -5.68 3.39
CA VAL A 10 -6.81 -4.36 2.74
C VAL A 10 -6.57 -3.22 3.72
N GLU A 11 -7.22 -3.23 4.89
CA GLU A 11 -7.07 -2.18 5.91
C GLU A 11 -5.62 -2.05 6.39
N GLY A 12 -4.94 -3.18 6.62
CA GLY A 12 -3.53 -3.15 7.02
C GLY A 12 -2.60 -2.69 5.89
N GLY A 13 -2.95 -2.96 4.63
CA GLY A 13 -2.20 -2.42 3.48
C GLY A 13 -2.34 -0.90 3.37
N VAL A 14 -3.53 -0.37 3.63
CA VAL A 14 -3.77 1.08 3.69
C VAL A 14 -3.02 1.72 4.86
N ALA A 15 -3.05 1.12 6.05
CA ALA A 15 -2.29 1.60 7.20
C ALA A 15 -0.78 1.58 6.93
N TYR A 16 -0.26 0.50 6.35
CA TYR A 16 1.15 0.38 5.98
C TYR A 16 1.58 1.49 4.99
N ALA A 17 0.81 1.72 3.92
CA ALA A 17 1.10 2.78 2.97
C ALA A 17 1.00 4.18 3.60
N HIS A 18 0.06 4.38 4.52
CA HIS A 18 -0.09 5.62 5.27
C HIS A 18 1.15 5.94 6.11
N ASP A 19 1.74 4.95 6.78
CA ASP A 19 2.96 5.13 7.59
C ASP A 19 4.20 5.49 6.74
N LEU A 20 4.17 5.14 5.45
CA LEU A 20 5.15 5.56 4.44
C LEU A 20 4.87 6.97 3.88
N GLY A 21 3.73 7.57 4.25
CA GLY A 21 3.30 8.91 3.85
C GLY A 21 2.43 8.96 2.60
N PHE A 22 1.86 7.82 2.17
CA PHE A 22 0.90 7.78 1.07
C PHE A 22 -0.54 7.80 1.59
N ARG A 23 -1.36 8.68 1.03
CA ARG A 23 -2.80 8.66 1.29
C ARG A 23 -3.46 7.59 0.40
N PRO A 24 -4.50 6.90 0.89
CA PRO A 24 -5.28 6.02 0.04
C PRO A 24 -5.90 6.80 -1.12
N HIS A 25 -6.22 6.11 -2.21
CA HIS A 25 -6.97 6.72 -3.31
C HIS A 25 -8.28 7.31 -2.79
N ARG A 26 -8.73 8.44 -3.35
CA ARG A 26 -9.94 9.15 -2.89
C ARG A 26 -11.19 8.26 -2.83
N ASP A 27 -11.29 7.31 -3.77
CA ASP A 27 -12.43 6.40 -3.86
C ASP A 27 -12.43 5.36 -2.73
N TYR A 28 -11.31 5.16 -2.03
CA TYR A 28 -11.22 4.20 -0.92
C TYR A 28 -12.21 4.51 0.20
N ALA A 29 -12.49 5.79 0.46
CA ALA A 29 -13.47 6.20 1.47
C ALA A 29 -14.88 5.66 1.19
N VAL A 30 -15.23 5.51 -0.08
CA VAL A 30 -16.52 4.95 -0.51
C VAL A 30 -16.42 3.43 -0.64
N THR A 31 -15.38 2.91 -1.29
CA THR A 31 -15.27 1.47 -1.57
C THR A 31 -15.07 0.63 -0.33
N SER A 32 -14.39 1.14 0.70
CA SER A 32 -14.23 0.45 1.99
C SER A 32 -15.56 0.18 2.70
N GLN A 33 -16.64 0.87 2.35
CA GLN A 33 -17.97 0.62 2.90
C GLN A 33 -18.56 -0.74 2.49
N ILE A 34 -18.05 -1.38 1.43
CA ILE A 34 -18.47 -2.72 1.00
C ILE A 34 -18.26 -3.78 2.10
N PHE A 35 -17.36 -3.53 3.05
CA PHE A 35 -17.11 -4.43 4.16
C PHE A 35 -18.23 -4.46 5.19
N GLY A 36 -19.08 -3.42 5.27
CA GLY A 36 -20.17 -3.34 6.23
C GLY A 36 -19.74 -3.69 7.66
N ASP A 37 -20.48 -4.59 8.29
CA ASP A 37 -20.28 -5.04 9.68
C ASP A 37 -19.24 -6.16 9.83
N LEU A 38 -18.45 -6.46 8.79
CA LEU A 38 -17.41 -7.50 8.89
C LEU A 38 -16.28 -7.09 9.83
N GLU A 39 -16.14 -7.72 10.97
CA GLU A 39 -15.03 -7.43 11.89
C GLU A 39 -13.70 -7.99 11.35
N SER A 40 -12.72 -7.13 11.06
CA SER A 40 -11.38 -7.55 10.60
C SER A 40 -10.62 -8.33 11.68
N THR A 41 -10.96 -8.12 12.95
CA THR A 41 -10.43 -8.85 14.12
C THR A 41 -10.78 -10.34 14.11
N ALA A 42 -11.85 -10.75 13.40
CA ALA A 42 -12.21 -12.15 13.24
C ALA A 42 -11.22 -12.94 12.37
N CYS A 43 -10.29 -12.26 11.67
CA CYS A 43 -9.23 -12.94 10.96
C CYS A 43 -8.04 -13.29 11.89
N PRO A 44 -7.70 -14.58 12.06
CA PRO A 44 -6.59 -15.00 12.91
C PRO A 44 -5.22 -14.76 12.24
N THR A 45 -5.18 -14.57 10.92
CA THR A 45 -3.93 -14.40 10.17
C THR A 45 -3.26 -13.08 10.51
N ARG A 46 -1.95 -13.12 10.77
CA ARG A 46 -1.08 -11.94 10.78
C ARG A 46 -0.51 -11.76 9.38
N PHE A 47 -0.68 -10.57 8.81
CA PHE A 47 -0.11 -10.22 7.52
C PHE A 47 1.18 -9.43 7.71
N GLU A 48 2.13 -9.64 6.81
CA GLU A 48 3.33 -8.83 6.66
C GLU A 48 3.23 -8.08 5.34
N TYR A 49 3.65 -6.82 5.35
CA TYR A 49 3.53 -5.91 4.22
C TYR A 49 4.92 -5.50 3.72
N GLY A 50 5.00 -5.20 2.42
CA GLY A 50 6.27 -5.01 1.72
C GLY A 50 6.68 -6.24 0.94
N HIS A 51 7.91 -6.22 0.44
CA HIS A 51 8.53 -7.28 -0.32
C HIS A 51 9.95 -7.49 0.22
N GLU A 52 10.30 -8.73 0.54
CA GLU A 52 11.61 -9.07 1.13
C GLU A 52 11.97 -8.22 2.37
N GLY A 53 10.97 -7.90 3.19
CA GLY A 53 11.16 -7.17 4.44
C GLY A 53 11.22 -5.64 4.31
N LYS A 54 11.04 -5.06 3.12
CA LYS A 54 11.04 -3.60 2.91
C LYS A 54 9.92 -3.12 1.98
N PRO A 55 9.60 -1.82 1.97
CA PRO A 55 8.71 -1.25 0.96
C PRO A 55 9.23 -1.50 -0.46
N PHE A 56 8.32 -1.83 -1.36
CA PHE A 56 8.62 -2.04 -2.78
C PHE A 56 7.56 -1.35 -3.62
N TYR A 57 7.99 -0.42 -4.47
CA TYR A 57 7.11 0.30 -5.38
C TYR A 57 7.24 -0.23 -6.81
N VAL A 58 6.13 -0.52 -7.49
CA VAL A 58 6.10 -0.83 -8.92
C VAL A 58 5.33 0.28 -9.62
N SER A 59 5.95 0.92 -10.62
CA SER A 59 5.25 1.94 -11.40
C SER A 59 4.12 1.34 -12.23
N GLY A 60 2.93 1.92 -12.11
CA GLY A 60 1.77 1.53 -12.91
C GLY A 60 1.85 2.03 -14.36
N PRO A 61 1.13 1.39 -15.30
CA PRO A 61 1.15 1.73 -16.72
C PRO A 61 0.52 3.09 -17.07
N HIS A 62 -0.07 3.78 -16.09
CA HIS A 62 -0.74 5.06 -16.26
C HIS A 62 -0.11 6.19 -15.44
N GLU A 63 1.02 5.91 -14.77
CA GLU A 63 1.75 6.93 -14.02
C GLU A 63 2.69 7.69 -14.95
N THR A 64 2.63 9.01 -14.88
CA THR A 64 3.59 9.89 -15.56
C THR A 64 4.96 9.80 -14.89
N PHE A 65 6.02 10.13 -15.64
CA PHE A 65 7.38 10.19 -15.08
C PHE A 65 7.46 11.05 -13.80
N THR A 66 6.79 12.20 -13.78
CA THR A 66 6.77 13.09 -12.61
C THR A 66 6.11 12.45 -11.39
N GLN A 67 5.04 11.65 -11.58
CA GLN A 67 4.41 10.91 -10.50
C GLN A 67 5.32 9.82 -9.94
N VAL A 68 5.96 9.05 -10.82
CA VAL A 68 6.94 8.02 -10.44
C VAL A 68 8.07 8.64 -9.61
N GLN A 69 8.64 9.76 -10.06
CA GLN A 69 9.70 10.47 -9.34
C GLN A 69 9.21 10.98 -7.97
N ALA A 70 8.00 11.52 -7.88
CA ALA A 70 7.45 12.00 -6.62
C ALA A 70 7.26 10.87 -5.59
N ILE A 71 6.85 9.68 -6.04
CA ILE A 71 6.68 8.50 -5.19
C ILE A 71 8.02 8.00 -4.66
N VAL A 72 9.01 7.83 -5.54
CA VAL A 72 10.37 7.42 -5.15
C VAL A 72 10.98 8.44 -4.18
N ALA A 73 10.84 9.73 -4.46
CA ALA A 73 11.31 10.79 -3.57
C ALA A 73 10.60 10.81 -2.21
N GLN A 74 9.32 10.44 -2.14
CA GLN A 74 8.59 10.29 -0.87
C GLN A 74 9.17 9.15 -0.03
N LEU A 75 9.42 7.99 -0.63
CA LEU A 75 10.04 6.85 0.05
C LEU A 75 11.45 7.21 0.54
N GLU A 76 12.26 7.84 -0.30
CA GLU A 76 13.60 8.32 0.03
C GLU A 76 13.58 9.29 1.23
N ARG A 77 12.67 10.28 1.24
CA ARG A 77 12.53 11.20 2.38
C ARG A 77 12.11 10.50 3.67
N ARG A 78 11.26 9.46 3.57
CA ARG A 78 10.66 8.81 4.74
C ARG A 78 11.57 7.75 5.36
N LEU A 79 12.33 7.05 4.53
CA LEU A 79 13.07 5.84 4.89
C LEU A 79 14.58 5.99 4.72
N GLY A 80 15.04 6.91 3.86
CA GLY A 80 16.44 7.04 3.47
C GLY A 80 16.86 6.01 2.41
N THR A 81 18.02 6.28 1.81
CA THR A 81 18.58 5.49 0.70
C THR A 81 18.80 4.03 1.09
N GLY A 82 18.38 3.10 0.24
CA GLY A 82 18.59 1.66 0.43
C GLY A 82 17.57 0.96 1.34
N ASN A 83 16.62 1.70 1.92
CA ASN A 83 15.59 1.15 2.81
C ASN A 83 14.25 0.85 2.10
N PHE A 84 14.23 0.93 0.77
CA PHE A 84 13.11 0.53 -0.09
C PHE A 84 13.65 0.14 -1.47
N ASP A 85 12.87 -0.64 -2.21
CA ASP A 85 13.13 -0.96 -3.61
C ASP A 85 12.04 -0.39 -4.50
N TYR A 86 12.35 -0.30 -5.79
CA TYR A 86 11.36 0.05 -6.79
C TYR A 86 11.67 -0.56 -8.16
N LEU A 87 10.62 -0.77 -8.94
CA LEU A 87 10.66 -1.14 -10.34
C LEU A 87 9.95 -0.06 -11.15
N VAL A 88 10.71 0.70 -11.95
CA VAL A 88 10.13 1.62 -12.95
C VAL A 88 10.08 0.90 -14.29
N LEU A 89 8.87 0.70 -14.79
CA LEU A 89 8.62 0.19 -16.13
C LEU A 89 8.82 1.36 -17.10
N ALA A 90 9.87 1.30 -17.91
CA ALA A 90 10.06 2.25 -19.01
C ALA A 90 8.98 1.96 -20.08
N SER A 91 8.22 3.00 -20.44
CA SER A 91 7.33 3.01 -21.61
C SER A 91 8.06 3.59 -22.81
#